data_AF-A0A132ACY5-F1
#
_entry.id   AF-A0A132ACY5-F1
#
_cell.length_a   1.000
_cell.length_b   1.000
_cell.length_c   1.000
_cell.angle_alpha   90.00
_cell.angle_beta   90.00
_cell.angle_gamma   90.00
#
_symmetry.space_group_name_H-M   'P 1'
#
loop_
_entity.id
_entity.type
_entity.pdbx_description
1 polymer ?
#
loop_
_entity_poly.entity_id
_entity_poly.type
_entity_poly.pdbx_seq_one_letter_code
_entity_poly.pdbx_strand_id
1 'polypeptide(L)'
;MDKALVNNQIILMRKIVKIVKKSLLRKIFKQINLLKKKIEKSNLKADVSEDLRKKYIENLNNKLQKKISNSKKLKLIKPDGVSKQALTHDFSHFDSLLKKSNQSIENQLIARICQHRLVQSSVRSFKNDNPGSEQWLPELISLWECKREARVKKIKNRKRKYDALTAKIKNGELLNSPSHPEFSNSKVKSDIKSDKSFENNIKKKSES
;
A
#
# COMPACT_ATOMS: atom_id res chain seq x y z
N MET A 1 -27.49 -6.15 -2.82
CA MET A 1 -26.51 -5.95 -3.90
C MET A 1 -25.26 -6.78 -3.66
N ASP A 2 -24.70 -7.36 -4.73
CA ASP A 2 -23.79 -8.48 -4.61
C ASP A 2 -22.33 -8.08 -4.28
N LYS A 3 -21.97 -8.29 -3.00
CA LYS A 3 -20.59 -8.14 -2.50
C LYS A 3 -19.59 -8.97 -3.30
N ALA A 4 -20.01 -10.11 -3.84
CA ALA A 4 -19.15 -10.98 -4.62
C ALA A 4 -18.73 -10.31 -5.93
N LEU A 5 -19.65 -9.60 -6.59
CA LEU A 5 -19.41 -8.89 -7.84
C LEU A 5 -18.31 -7.82 -7.70
N VAL A 6 -18.38 -6.98 -6.67
CA VAL A 6 -17.35 -5.95 -6.41
C VAL A 6 -16.01 -6.57 -6.06
N ASN A 7 -16.01 -7.65 -5.27
CA ASN A 7 -14.79 -8.35 -4.92
C ASN A 7 -14.14 -9.00 -6.15
N ASN A 8 -14.94 -9.59 -7.04
CA ASN A 8 -14.48 -10.16 -8.31
C ASN A 8 -13.83 -9.07 -9.18
N GLN A 9 -14.47 -7.89 -9.27
CA GLN A 9 -13.90 -6.76 -10.00
C GLN A 9 -12.57 -6.31 -9.40
N ILE A 10 -12.47 -6.18 -8.07
CA ILE A 10 -11.21 -5.84 -7.40
C ILE A 10 -10.12 -6.85 -7.76
N ILE A 11 -10.45 -8.15 -7.74
CA ILE A 11 -9.53 -9.25 -8.09
C ILE A 11 -9.05 -9.12 -9.54
N LEU A 12 -9.95 -8.86 -10.49
CA LEU A 12 -9.60 -8.64 -11.90
C LEU A 12 -8.66 -7.45 -12.05
N MET A 13 -8.99 -6.33 -11.41
CA MET A 13 -8.18 -5.11 -11.43
C MET A 13 -6.79 -5.32 -10.80
N ARG A 14 -6.59 -6.27 -9.86
CA ARG A 14 -5.25 -6.55 -9.28
C ARG A 14 -4.21 -6.83 -10.35
N LYS A 15 -4.56 -7.62 -11.37
CA LYS A 15 -3.62 -7.96 -12.47
C LYS A 15 -3.27 -6.71 -13.27
N ILE A 16 -4.27 -5.91 -13.61
CA ILE A 16 -4.10 -4.65 -14.35
C ILE A 16 -3.23 -3.67 -13.55
N VAL A 17 -3.52 -3.47 -12.27
CA VAL A 17 -2.77 -2.59 -11.38
C VAL A 17 -1.31 -3.05 -11.26
N LYS A 18 -1.04 -4.36 -11.13
CA LYS A 18 0.33 -4.90 -11.10
C LYS A 18 1.09 -4.57 -12.39
N ILE A 19 0.46 -4.70 -13.55
CA ILE A 19 1.05 -4.36 -14.86
C ILE A 19 1.40 -2.87 -14.90
N VAL A 20 0.45 -1.99 -14.55
CA VAL A 20 0.65 -0.54 -14.56
C VAL A 20 1.75 -0.13 -13.57
N LYS A 21 1.72 -0.67 -12.35
CA LYS A 21 2.75 -0.44 -11.33
C LYS A 21 4.14 -0.84 -11.83
N LYS A 22 4.28 -2.01 -12.47
CA LYS A 22 5.54 -2.46 -13.07
C LYS A 22 6.02 -1.51 -14.18
N SER A 23 5.11 -1.04 -15.03
CA SER A 23 5.41 -0.04 -16.08
C SER A 23 5.92 1.28 -15.49
N LEU A 24 5.24 1.81 -14.46
CA LEU A 24 5.67 3.02 -13.76
C LEU A 24 7.02 2.84 -13.06
N LEU A 25 7.26 1.70 -12.41
CA LEU A 25 8.56 1.38 -11.82
C LEU A 25 9.68 1.38 -12.86
N ARG A 26 9.46 0.74 -14.03
CA ARG A 26 10.42 0.75 -15.14
C ARG A 26 10.73 2.17 -15.61
N LYS A 27 9.71 3.03 -15.75
CA LYS A 27 9.89 4.45 -16.12
C LYS A 27 10.73 5.19 -15.07
N ILE A 28 10.47 4.97 -13.78
CA ILE A 28 11.24 5.59 -12.70
C ILE A 28 12.70 5.09 -12.71
N PHE A 29 12.94 3.79 -12.89
CA PHE A 29 14.30 3.26 -12.98
C PHE A 29 15.08 3.81 -14.17
N LYS A 30 14.44 3.95 -15.34
CA LYS A 30 15.04 4.65 -16.49
C LYS A 30 15.45 6.08 -16.13
N GLN A 31 14.59 6.82 -15.44
CA GLN A 31 14.89 8.19 -14.99
C GLN A 31 16.04 8.24 -13.97
N ILE A 32 16.10 7.28 -13.03
CA ILE A 32 17.19 7.14 -12.07
C ILE A 32 18.52 6.93 -12.80
N ASN A 33 18.56 6.00 -13.76
CA ASN A 33 19.78 5.70 -14.51
C ASN A 33 20.23 6.89 -15.37
N LEU A 34 19.29 7.61 -15.97
CA LEU A 34 19.60 8.85 -16.72
C LEU A 34 20.17 9.94 -15.80
N LEU A 35 19.63 10.11 -14.59
CA LEU A 35 20.14 11.09 -13.62
C LEU A 35 21.55 10.71 -13.14
N LYS A 36 21.80 9.43 -12.83
CA LYS A 36 23.14 8.94 -12.47
C LYS A 36 24.18 9.26 -13.56
N LYS A 37 23.88 8.93 -14.82
CA LYS A 37 24.74 9.26 -15.96
C LYS A 37 24.96 10.76 -16.14
N LYS A 38 23.94 11.60 -15.88
CA LYS A 38 24.07 13.07 -15.95
C LYS A 38 24.99 13.61 -14.85
N ILE A 39 24.89 13.08 -13.63
CA ILE A 39 25.75 13.47 -12.51
C ILE A 39 27.20 13.11 -12.83
N GLU A 40 27.45 11.87 -13.24
CA GLU A 40 28.78 11.39 -13.63
C GLU A 40 29.41 12.25 -14.73
N LYS A 41 28.68 12.54 -15.81
CA LYS A 41 29.15 13.43 -16.88
C LYS A 41 29.43 14.86 -16.41
N SER A 42 28.70 15.35 -15.41
CA SER A 42 28.86 16.73 -14.91
C SER A 42 30.08 16.85 -14.00
N ASN A 43 30.50 15.76 -13.34
CA ASN A 43 31.75 15.72 -12.57
C ASN A 43 32.99 15.82 -13.47
N LEU A 44 32.89 15.35 -14.72
CA LEU A 44 33.99 15.32 -15.69
C LEU A 44 34.18 16.62 -16.48
N LYS A 45 33.25 17.58 -16.36
CA LYS A 45 33.36 18.88 -17.05
C LYS A 45 34.17 19.86 -16.18
N ALA A 46 35.33 20.25 -16.69
CA ALA A 46 36.26 21.18 -16.04
C ALA A 46 36.00 22.65 -16.37
N ASP A 47 35.34 22.96 -17.51
CA ASP A 47 35.22 24.33 -18.04
C ASP A 47 34.14 25.21 -17.40
N VAL A 48 33.54 24.80 -16.28
CA VAL A 48 32.46 25.57 -15.61
C VAL A 48 32.92 25.95 -14.21
N SER A 49 32.62 27.19 -13.80
CA SER A 49 32.79 27.66 -12.42
C SER A 49 32.36 26.58 -11.42
N GLU A 50 33.27 26.28 -10.48
CA GLU A 50 33.13 25.18 -9.54
C GLU A 50 31.83 25.28 -8.71
N ASP A 51 31.44 26.50 -8.32
CA ASP A 51 30.23 26.77 -7.55
C ASP A 51 28.94 26.50 -8.34
N LEU A 52 28.91 26.89 -9.61
CA LEU A 52 27.78 26.59 -10.50
C LEU A 52 27.66 25.07 -10.71
N ARG A 53 28.79 24.39 -10.87
CA ARG A 53 28.84 22.93 -11.02
C ARG A 53 28.33 22.23 -9.75
N LYS A 54 28.77 22.65 -8.56
CA LYS A 54 28.32 22.10 -7.26
C LYS A 54 26.81 22.26 -7.08
N LYS A 55 26.26 23.47 -7.27
CA LYS A 55 24.81 23.74 -7.18
C LYS A 55 24.00 22.88 -8.15
N TYR A 56 24.49 22.72 -9.38
CA TYR A 56 23.82 21.89 -10.38
C TYR A 56 23.81 20.40 -10.01
N ILE A 57 24.94 19.86 -9.56
CA ILE A 57 25.06 18.46 -9.09
C ILE A 57 24.15 18.22 -7.88
N GLU A 58 24.09 19.15 -6.93
CA GLU A 58 23.21 19.07 -5.77
C GLU A 58 21.73 18.99 -6.19
N ASN A 59 21.31 19.83 -7.14
CA ASN A 59 19.95 19.76 -7.70
C ASN A 59 19.67 18.40 -8.36
N LEU A 60 20.62 17.86 -9.13
CA LEU A 60 20.49 16.53 -9.72
C LEU A 60 20.41 15.42 -8.66
N ASN A 61 21.20 15.51 -7.60
CA ASN A 61 21.16 14.59 -6.46
C ASN A 61 19.80 14.65 -5.73
N ASN A 62 19.27 15.84 -5.49
CA ASN A 62 17.94 16.03 -4.90
C ASN A 62 16.85 15.39 -5.76
N LYS A 63 16.92 15.58 -7.09
CA LYS A 63 16.01 14.91 -8.04
C LYS A 63 16.18 13.39 -8.00
N LEU A 64 17.41 12.89 -7.95
CA LEU A 64 17.72 11.46 -7.86
C LEU A 64 17.13 10.83 -6.60
N GLN A 65 17.35 11.44 -5.43
CA GLN A 65 16.81 10.97 -4.16
C GLN A 65 15.29 10.96 -4.16
N LYS A 66 14.65 11.99 -4.72
CA LYS A 66 13.19 12.03 -4.91
C LYS A 66 12.71 10.84 -5.75
N LYS A 67 13.40 10.50 -6.85
CA LYS A 67 13.03 9.34 -7.70
C LYS A 67 13.25 8.00 -6.99
N ILE A 68 14.33 7.86 -6.23
CA ILE A 68 14.60 6.67 -5.41
C ILE A 68 13.49 6.50 -4.37
N SER A 69 13.14 7.56 -3.63
CA SER A 69 12.04 7.55 -2.66
C SER A 69 10.71 7.15 -3.31
N ASN A 70 10.38 7.73 -4.48
CA ASN A 70 9.19 7.35 -5.24
C ASN A 70 9.19 5.87 -5.61
N SER A 71 10.32 5.31 -6.04
CA SER A 71 10.42 3.88 -6.38
C SER A 71 10.17 2.98 -5.16
N LYS A 72 10.73 3.34 -3.99
CA LYS A 72 10.56 2.61 -2.73
C LYS A 72 9.09 2.63 -2.30
N LYS A 73 8.46 3.79 -2.28
CA LYS A 73 7.03 3.94 -1.96
C LYS A 73 6.13 3.20 -2.95
N LEU A 74 6.40 3.33 -4.25
CA LEU A 74 5.62 2.64 -5.28
C LEU A 74 5.64 1.11 -5.11
N LYS A 75 6.77 0.52 -4.70
CA LYS A 75 6.87 -0.92 -4.40
C LYS A 75 5.93 -1.34 -3.26
N LEU A 76 5.71 -0.50 -2.25
CA LEU A 76 4.88 -0.80 -1.09
C LEU A 76 3.37 -0.67 -1.36
N ILE A 77 2.97 0.09 -2.39
CA ILE A 77 1.55 0.27 -2.73
C ILE A 77 0.89 -1.07 -3.05
N LYS A 78 -0.17 -1.40 -2.33
CA LYS A 78 -0.92 -2.66 -2.49
C LYS A 78 -1.93 -2.54 -3.63
N PRO A 79 -1.95 -3.49 -4.60
CA PRO A 79 -2.89 -3.45 -5.72
C PRO A 79 -4.35 -3.33 -5.31
N ASP A 80 -4.78 -4.04 -4.28
CA ASP A 80 -6.16 -4.01 -3.78
C ASP A 80 -6.62 -2.63 -3.34
N GLY A 81 -5.73 -1.89 -2.65
CA GLY A 81 -6.04 -0.53 -2.21
C GLY A 81 -6.23 0.41 -3.40
N VAL A 82 -5.40 0.25 -4.43
CA VAL A 82 -5.53 1.02 -5.67
C VAL A 82 -6.82 0.65 -6.40
N SER A 83 -7.16 -0.64 -6.53
CA SER A 83 -8.40 -1.07 -7.18
C SER A 83 -9.62 -0.46 -6.49
N LYS A 84 -9.65 -0.49 -5.15
CA LYS A 84 -10.72 0.13 -4.36
C LYS A 84 -10.81 1.62 -4.62
N GLN A 85 -9.69 2.35 -4.48
CA GLN A 85 -9.71 3.80 -4.73
C GLN A 85 -10.17 4.15 -6.14
N ALA A 86 -9.68 3.42 -7.15
CA ALA A 86 -10.05 3.65 -8.55
C ALA A 86 -11.54 3.39 -8.83
N LEU A 87 -12.16 2.48 -8.09
CA LEU A 87 -13.59 2.21 -8.17
C LEU A 87 -14.42 3.28 -7.43
N THR A 88 -13.95 3.72 -6.26
CA THR A 88 -14.64 4.68 -5.39
C THR A 88 -14.61 6.11 -5.93
N HIS A 89 -13.49 6.54 -6.50
CA HIS A 89 -13.27 7.95 -6.85
C HIS A 89 -13.25 8.18 -8.36
N ASP A 90 -13.60 9.40 -8.76
CA ASP A 90 -13.62 9.83 -10.14
C ASP A 90 -12.25 10.37 -10.59
N PHE A 91 -12.16 10.72 -11.87
CA PHE A 91 -10.94 11.26 -12.46
C PHE A 91 -10.52 12.58 -11.80
N SER A 92 -11.49 13.45 -11.50
CA SER A 92 -11.29 14.78 -10.91
C SER A 92 -10.64 14.71 -9.54
N HIS A 93 -11.07 13.76 -8.71
CA HIS A 93 -10.44 13.49 -7.42
C HIS A 93 -8.95 13.22 -7.57
N PHE A 94 -8.57 12.30 -8.46
CA PHE A 94 -7.16 11.98 -8.68
C PHE A 94 -6.37 13.12 -9.30
N ASP A 95 -6.97 13.91 -10.19
CA ASP A 95 -6.30 15.05 -10.81
C ASP A 95 -5.95 16.12 -9.76
N SER A 96 -6.86 16.35 -8.82
CA SER A 96 -6.61 17.23 -7.68
C SER A 96 -5.43 16.76 -6.81
N LEU A 97 -5.27 15.44 -6.62
CA LEU A 97 -4.16 14.88 -5.83
C LEU A 97 -2.81 15.07 -6.53
N LEU A 98 -2.78 15.08 -7.87
CA LEU A 98 -1.56 15.29 -8.65
C LEU A 98 -1.12 16.75 -8.70
N LYS A 99 -2.08 17.69 -8.64
CA LYS A 99 -1.82 19.14 -8.70
C LYS A 99 -1.41 19.73 -7.35
N LYS A 100 -1.92 19.19 -6.23
CA LYS A 100 -1.62 19.69 -4.88
C LYS A 100 -0.17 19.40 -4.47
N SER A 101 0.59 20.46 -4.16
CA SER A 101 2.00 20.40 -3.75
C SER A 101 2.21 19.66 -2.41
N ASN A 102 1.26 19.81 -1.48
CA ASN A 102 1.35 19.25 -0.11
C ASN A 102 0.84 17.81 0.01
N GLN A 103 0.49 17.14 -1.10
CA GLN A 103 0.03 15.77 -1.04
C GLN A 103 1.16 14.78 -0.77
N SER A 104 0.82 13.71 -0.04
CA SER A 104 1.77 12.65 0.22
C SER A 104 2.22 12.01 -1.10
N ILE A 105 3.51 11.67 -1.20
CA ILE A 105 4.06 10.99 -2.37
C ILE A 105 3.28 9.70 -2.66
N GLU A 106 2.82 9.00 -1.63
CA GLU A 106 2.04 7.78 -1.78
C GLU A 106 0.70 8.05 -2.48
N ASN A 107 -0.05 9.07 -2.05
CA ASN A 107 -1.31 9.46 -2.68
C ASN A 107 -1.10 9.90 -4.14
N GLN A 108 -0.04 10.66 -4.42
CA GLN A 108 0.30 11.04 -5.79
C GLN A 108 0.63 9.82 -6.67
N LEU A 109 1.33 8.82 -6.12
CA LEU A 109 1.65 7.59 -6.85
C LEU A 109 0.40 6.73 -7.07
N ILE A 110 -0.49 6.62 -6.09
CA ILE A 110 -1.77 5.94 -6.24
C ILE A 110 -2.61 6.63 -7.32
N ALA A 111 -2.75 7.95 -7.26
CA ALA A 111 -3.48 8.73 -8.26
C ALA A 111 -2.94 8.50 -9.68
N ARG A 112 -1.61 8.46 -9.86
CA ARG A 112 -0.99 8.13 -11.16
C ARG A 112 -1.35 6.73 -11.66
N ILE A 113 -1.49 5.74 -10.78
CA ILE A 113 -1.90 4.39 -11.17
C ILE A 113 -3.39 4.40 -11.50
N CYS A 114 -4.22 5.01 -10.65
CA CYS A 114 -5.67 5.08 -10.83
C CYS A 114 -6.04 5.74 -12.16
N GLN A 115 -5.38 6.84 -12.54
CA GLN A 115 -5.63 7.53 -13.82
C GLN A 115 -5.07 6.81 -15.05
N HIS A 116 -4.33 5.71 -14.89
CA HIS A 116 -3.78 5.01 -16.04
C HIS A 116 -4.88 4.43 -16.92
N ARG A 117 -4.76 4.58 -18.26
CA ARG A 117 -5.75 4.16 -19.26
C ARG A 117 -6.33 2.76 -19.00
N LEU A 118 -5.47 1.77 -18.73
CA LEU A 118 -5.90 0.39 -18.46
C LEU A 118 -6.77 0.26 -17.20
N VAL A 119 -6.45 0.99 -16.14
CA VAL A 119 -7.24 0.98 -14.90
C VAL A 119 -8.57 1.67 -15.15
N GLN A 120 -8.55 2.85 -15.77
CA GLN A 120 -9.76 3.61 -16.11
C GLN A 120 -10.68 2.86 -17.07
N SER A 121 -10.14 2.14 -18.05
CA SER A 121 -10.92 1.28 -18.95
C SER A 121 -11.66 0.19 -18.18
N SER A 122 -11.00 -0.44 -17.21
CA SER A 122 -11.59 -1.49 -16.38
C SER A 122 -12.67 -0.93 -15.44
N VAL A 123 -12.44 0.24 -14.85
CA VAL A 123 -13.45 0.94 -14.03
C VAL A 123 -14.66 1.33 -14.87
N ARG A 124 -14.44 1.90 -16.06
CA ARG A 124 -15.52 2.36 -16.95
C ARG A 124 -16.37 1.21 -17.45
N SER A 125 -15.76 0.07 -17.83
CA SER A 125 -16.49 -1.15 -18.19
C SER A 125 -17.40 -1.59 -17.03
N PHE A 126 -16.85 -1.69 -15.82
CA PHE A 126 -17.61 -2.10 -14.65
C PHE A 126 -18.80 -1.17 -14.35
N LYS A 127 -18.59 0.15 -14.43
CA LYS A 127 -19.65 1.14 -14.18
C LYS A 127 -20.74 1.10 -15.24
N ASN A 128 -20.39 0.86 -16.50
CA ASN A 128 -21.36 0.68 -17.58
C ASN A 128 -22.20 -0.58 -17.37
N ASP A 129 -21.58 -1.68 -16.95
CA ASP A 129 -22.27 -2.94 -16.66
C ASP A 129 -23.09 -2.86 -15.35
N ASN A 130 -22.84 -1.86 -14.52
CA ASN A 130 -23.50 -1.66 -13.22
C ASN A 130 -23.92 -0.20 -13.02
N PRO A 131 -24.97 0.27 -13.72
CA PRO A 131 -25.47 1.63 -13.57
C PRO A 131 -25.85 1.98 -12.13
N GLY A 132 -25.57 3.22 -11.70
CA GLY A 132 -25.79 3.67 -10.33
C GLY A 132 -24.73 3.21 -9.33
N SER A 133 -23.68 2.53 -9.79
CA SER A 133 -22.54 2.11 -8.94
C SER A 133 -21.86 3.22 -8.18
N GLU A 134 -21.92 4.45 -8.69
CA GLU A 134 -21.39 5.63 -8.05
C GLU A 134 -21.98 5.90 -6.66
N GLN A 135 -23.24 5.50 -6.41
CA GLN A 135 -23.92 5.78 -5.15
C GLN A 135 -23.55 4.78 -4.06
N TRP A 136 -23.59 3.48 -4.36
CA TRP A 136 -23.43 2.43 -3.35
C TRP A 136 -22.00 1.89 -3.23
N LEU A 137 -21.16 2.02 -4.27
CA LEU A 137 -19.81 1.46 -4.29
C LEU A 137 -18.88 2.13 -3.26
N PRO A 138 -18.90 3.47 -3.09
CA PRO A 138 -18.16 4.13 -2.02
C PRO A 138 -18.56 3.64 -0.62
N GLU A 139 -19.86 3.54 -0.35
CA GLU A 139 -20.38 3.09 0.95
C GLU A 139 -19.96 1.65 1.26
N LEU A 140 -20.11 0.75 0.28
CA LEU A 140 -19.73 -0.64 0.43
C LEU A 140 -18.24 -0.81 0.72
N ILE A 141 -17.39 -0.10 -0.02
CA ILE A 141 -15.93 -0.14 0.18
C ILE A 141 -15.57 0.44 1.55
N SER A 142 -16.19 1.55 1.96
CA SER A 142 -16.01 2.16 3.29
C SER A 142 -16.36 1.18 4.40
N LEU A 143 -17.51 0.50 4.32
CA LEU A 143 -17.93 -0.52 5.28
C LEU A 143 -16.91 -1.67 5.40
N TRP A 144 -16.31 -2.10 4.28
CA TRP A 144 -15.27 -3.13 4.30
C TRP A 144 -13.99 -2.66 4.97
N GLU A 145 -13.61 -1.40 4.77
CA GLU A 145 -12.43 -0.82 5.41
C GLU A 145 -12.64 -0.65 6.91
N CYS A 146 -13.79 -0.15 7.35
CA CYS A 146 -14.19 -0.07 8.76
C CYS A 146 -14.17 -1.46 9.44
N LYS A 147 -14.76 -2.48 8.80
CA LYS A 147 -14.73 -3.86 9.33
C LYS A 147 -13.31 -4.41 9.45
N ARG A 148 -12.45 -4.15 8.45
CA ARG A 148 -11.06 -4.56 8.47
C ARG A 148 -10.29 -3.88 9.60
N GLU A 149 -10.49 -2.58 9.80
CA GLU A 149 -9.83 -1.83 10.87
C GLU A 149 -10.25 -2.31 12.26
N ALA A 150 -11.54 -2.55 12.47
CA ALA A 150 -12.06 -3.13 13.70
C ALA A 150 -11.42 -4.50 14.00
N ARG A 151 -11.28 -5.37 12.98
CA ARG A 151 -10.61 -6.67 13.12
C ARG A 151 -9.14 -6.50 13.48
N VAL A 152 -8.41 -5.59 12.83
CA VAL A 152 -6.99 -5.32 13.13
C VAL A 152 -6.82 -4.78 14.54
N LYS A 153 -7.68 -3.86 15.01
CA LYS A 153 -7.66 -3.36 16.39
C LYS A 153 -7.88 -4.49 17.40
N LYS A 154 -8.85 -5.37 17.15
CA LYS A 154 -9.13 -6.54 18.00
C LYS A 154 -7.93 -7.48 18.10
N ILE A 155 -7.26 -7.76 16.98
CA ILE A 155 -6.05 -8.61 16.94
C ILE A 155 -4.91 -7.97 17.74
N LYS A 156 -4.64 -6.68 17.53
CA LYS A 156 -3.59 -5.95 18.27
C LYS A 156 -3.85 -5.96 19.78
N ASN A 157 -5.09 -5.75 20.20
CA ASN A 157 -5.46 -5.76 21.62
C ASN A 157 -5.29 -7.16 22.24
N ARG A 158 -5.68 -8.22 21.52
CA ARG A 158 -5.44 -9.61 21.96
C ARG A 158 -3.95 -9.91 22.11
N LYS A 159 -3.12 -9.49 21.14
CA LYS A 159 -1.67 -9.66 21.20
C LYS A 159 -1.05 -8.94 22.41
N ARG A 160 -1.43 -7.68 22.65
CA ARG A 160 -0.97 -6.92 23.83
C ARG A 160 -1.32 -7.62 25.15
N LYS A 161 -2.56 -8.14 25.28
CA LYS A 161 -2.97 -8.90 26.47
C LYS A 161 -2.15 -10.18 26.66
N TYR A 162 -1.86 -10.90 25.57
CA TYR A 162 -1.02 -12.09 25.61
C TYR A 162 0.45 -11.77 25.97
N ASP A 163 1.02 -10.71 25.38
CA ASP A 163 2.39 -10.28 25.66
C ASP A 163 2.53 -9.81 27.13
N ALA A 164 1.53 -9.08 27.65
CA ALA A 164 1.48 -8.67 29.05
C ALA A 164 1.35 -9.86 30.02
N LEU A 165 0.49 -10.85 29.71
CA LEU A 165 0.37 -12.07 30.51
C LEU A 165 1.68 -12.87 30.52
N THR A 166 2.33 -12.98 29.36
CA THR A 166 3.63 -13.67 29.22
C THR A 166 4.72 -12.96 30.01
N ALA A 167 4.73 -11.62 30.02
CA ALA A 167 5.66 -10.83 30.82
C ALA A 167 5.44 -11.05 32.33
N LYS A 168 4.20 -11.06 32.80
CA LYS A 168 3.86 -11.34 34.22
C LYS A 168 4.27 -12.74 34.66
N ILE A 169 4.06 -13.75 33.81
CA ILE A 169 4.50 -15.13 34.06
C ILE A 169 6.04 -15.19 34.13
N LYS A 170 6.75 -14.53 33.22
CA LYS A 170 8.22 -14.48 33.22
C LYS A 170 8.80 -13.73 34.42
N ASN A 171 8.10 -12.72 34.92
CA ASN A 171 8.50 -11.94 36.08
C ASN A 171 8.11 -12.60 37.42
N GLY A 172 7.54 -13.81 37.40
CA GLY A 172 7.17 -14.55 38.61
C GLY A 172 5.93 -14.03 39.35
N GLU A 173 5.23 -13.03 38.81
CA GLU A 173 4.09 -12.35 39.46
C GLU A 173 2.80 -13.21 39.54
N LEU A 174 2.75 -14.37 38.87
CA LEU A 174 1.56 -15.22 38.75
C LEU A 174 1.70 -16.61 39.38
N LEU A 175 2.63 -16.78 40.33
CA LEU A 175 2.93 -18.09 40.94
C LEU A 175 1.93 -18.57 42.01
N ASN A 176 0.96 -17.75 42.43
CA ASN A 176 -0.01 -18.14 43.47
C ASN A 176 -1.45 -17.78 43.07
N SER A 177 -2.14 -18.65 42.35
CA SER A 177 -3.61 -18.68 42.38
C SER A 177 -4.09 -20.12 42.13
N PRO A 178 -4.66 -20.80 43.14
CA PRO A 178 -5.29 -22.10 42.95
C PRO A 178 -6.73 -21.93 42.47
N SER A 179 -7.14 -22.80 41.54
CA SER A 179 -8.51 -23.10 41.04
C SER A 179 -9.09 -22.31 39.84
N HIS A 180 -9.20 -23.07 38.73
CA HIS A 180 -10.18 -23.05 37.63
C HIS A 180 -10.22 -21.95 36.55
N PRO A 181 -10.77 -22.22 35.33
CA PRO A 181 -11.07 -23.50 34.68
C PRO A 181 -10.16 -23.74 33.45
N GLU A 182 -10.26 -24.92 32.85
CA GLU A 182 -9.59 -25.30 31.60
C GLU A 182 -9.92 -24.33 30.43
N PHE A 183 -9.19 -23.22 30.33
CA PHE A 183 -8.96 -22.58 29.05
C PHE A 183 -8.04 -23.50 28.27
N SER A 184 -8.65 -24.48 27.60
CA SER A 184 -7.99 -25.40 26.69
C SER A 184 -7.02 -24.61 25.80
N ASN A 185 -5.73 -24.75 26.10
CA ASN A 185 -4.62 -24.18 25.36
C ASN A 185 -4.69 -24.53 23.86
N SER A 186 -5.48 -25.55 23.50
CA SER A 186 -5.79 -25.94 22.13
C SER A 186 -6.66 -24.91 21.40
N LYS A 187 -7.69 -24.30 22.01
CA LYS A 187 -8.64 -23.43 21.31
C LYS A 187 -8.02 -22.07 20.97
N VAL A 188 -7.32 -21.45 21.93
CA VAL A 188 -6.57 -20.20 21.71
C VAL A 188 -5.39 -20.42 20.77
N LYS A 189 -4.64 -21.52 20.88
CA LYS A 189 -3.58 -21.83 19.90
C LYS A 189 -4.14 -22.19 18.53
N SER A 190 -5.31 -22.81 18.42
CA SER A 190 -5.96 -23.14 17.14
C SER A 190 -6.50 -21.89 16.45
N ASP A 191 -7.10 -20.97 17.20
CA ASP A 191 -7.59 -19.69 16.68
C ASP A 191 -6.42 -18.80 16.28
N ILE A 192 -5.35 -18.74 17.10
CA ILE A 192 -4.13 -18.02 16.76
C ILE A 192 -3.36 -18.70 15.61
N LYS A 193 -3.38 -20.03 15.48
CA LYS A 193 -2.78 -20.74 14.32
C LYS A 193 -3.60 -20.52 13.05
N SER A 194 -4.93 -20.46 13.14
CA SER A 194 -5.82 -20.15 12.02
C SER A 194 -5.69 -18.68 11.56
N ASP A 195 -5.51 -17.74 12.50
CA ASP A 195 -5.30 -16.33 12.19
C ASP A 195 -3.84 -16.04 11.79
N LYS A 196 -2.84 -16.77 12.30
CA LYS A 196 -1.44 -16.72 11.83
C LYS A 196 -1.27 -17.36 10.47
N SER A 197 -2.05 -18.38 10.10
CA SER A 197 -2.03 -18.92 8.73
C SER A 197 -2.59 -17.90 7.73
N PHE A 198 -3.56 -17.08 8.15
CA PHE A 198 -4.05 -15.93 7.39
C PHE A 198 -2.98 -14.83 7.25
N GLU A 199 -2.30 -14.44 8.34
CA GLU A 199 -1.19 -13.47 8.30
C GLU A 199 0.03 -13.96 7.50
N ASN A 200 0.38 -15.25 7.60
CA ASN A 200 1.47 -15.86 6.83
C ASN A 200 1.11 -16.04 5.36
N ASN A 201 -0.16 -16.27 5.01
CA ASN A 201 -0.60 -16.23 3.61
C ASN A 201 -0.61 -14.80 3.04
N ILE A 202 -0.80 -13.79 3.88
CA ILE A 202 -0.66 -12.39 3.50
C ILE A 202 0.83 -11.99 3.35
N LYS A 203 1.72 -12.52 4.21
CA LYS A 203 3.17 -12.26 4.16
C LYS A 203 3.92 -13.07 3.09
N LYS A 204 3.67 -14.39 2.96
CA LYS A 204 4.31 -15.22 1.92
C LYS A 204 3.92 -14.81 0.49
N LYS A 205 2.68 -14.32 0.26
CA LYS A 205 2.28 -13.73 -1.04
C LYS A 205 2.84 -12.33 -1.30
N SER A 206 3.53 -11.72 -0.33
CA SER A 206 4.28 -10.46 -0.51
C SER A 206 5.79 -10.67 -0.75
N GLU A 207 6.26 -11.92 -0.68
CA GLU A 207 7.67 -12.31 -0.84
C GLU A 207 7.91 -13.23 -2.07
N SER A 208 6.88 -13.51 -2.89
CA SER A 208 6.99 -14.17 -4.20
C SER A 208 6.66 -13.22 -5.36
#